data_AF-A0A3D5JGR7-F1
#
_entry.id   AF-A0A3D5JGR7-F1
#
_cell.length_a   1.000
_cell.length_b   1.000
_cell.length_c   1.000
_cell.angle_alpha   90.00
_cell.angle_beta   90.00
_cell.angle_gamma   90.00
#
_symmetry.space_group_name_H-M   'P 1'
#
loop_
_entity.id
_entity.type
_entity.pdbx_description
1 polymer ?
#
loop_
_entity_poly.entity_id
_entity_poly.type
_entity_poly.pdbx_seq_one_letter_code
_entity_poly.pdbx_strand_id
1 'polypeptide(L)' 'MSRNGWIIAGLLTALALATIWNAESGGPRKTWQLCKESLVTQIFTGECTLRFRGETTPS' A
#
# COMPACT_ATOMS: atom_id res chain seq x y z
N MET A 1 -1.67 29.89 7.84
CA MET A 1 -1.62 28.81 6.84
C MET A 1 -1.97 29.37 5.46
N SER A 2 -1.18 29.10 4.42
CA SER A 2 -1.55 29.43 3.04
C SER A 2 -2.72 28.56 2.56
N ARG A 3 -3.52 29.04 1.60
CA ARG A 3 -4.66 28.30 1.02
C ARG A 3 -4.25 26.90 0.53
N ASN A 4 -3.06 26.79 -0.05
CA ASN A 4 -2.51 25.53 -0.52
C ASN A 4 -2.16 24.57 0.64
N GLY A 5 -1.73 25.09 1.79
CA GLY A 5 -1.44 24.28 2.98
C GLY A 5 -2.67 23.57 3.53
N TRP A 6 -3.84 24.21 3.50
CA TRP A 6 -5.11 23.58 3.90
C TRP A 6 -5.55 22.47 2.95
N ILE A 7 -5.33 22.65 1.65
CA ILE A 7 -5.63 21.61 0.64
C ILE A 7 -4.74 20.40 0.88
N ILE A 8 -3.44 20.61 1.09
CA ILE A 8 -2.49 19.51 1.37
C ILE A 8 -2.86 18.80 2.68
N ALA A 9 -3.18 19.56 3.73
CA ALA A 9 -3.62 18.99 5.00
C ALA A 9 -4.88 18.12 4.82
N GLY A 10 -5.88 18.62 4.09
CA GLY A 10 -7.10 17.85 3.78
C GLY A 10 -6.81 16.57 2.99
N LEU A 11 -5.92 16.63 1.99
CA LEU A 11 -5.51 15.46 1.23
C LEU A 11 -4.77 14.42 2.08
N LEU A 12 -3.88 14.85 2.97
CA LEU A 12 -3.17 13.97 3.89
C LEU A 12 -4.11 13.30 4.90
N THR A 13 -5.09 14.04 5.43
CA THR A 13 -6.12 13.48 6.31
C THR A 13 -6.97 12.44 5.58
N ALA A 14 -7.42 12.73 4.37
CA ALA A 14 -8.19 11.79 3.56
C ALA A 14 -7.37 10.52 3.24
N LEU A 15 -6.09 10.67 2.89
CA LEU A 15 -5.18 9.55 2.63
C LEU A 15 -5.02 8.67 3.88
N ALA A 16 -4.80 9.27 5.05
CA ALA A 16 -4.65 8.53 6.30
C ALA A 16 -5.91 7.71 6.62
N LEU A 17 -7.10 8.31 6.54
CA LEU A 17 -8.36 7.61 6.77
C LEU A 17 -8.56 6.46 5.77
N ALA A 18 -8.25 6.67 4.49
CA ALA A 18 -8.33 5.62 3.47
C ALA A 18 -7.36 4.45 3.77
N THR A 19 -6.15 4.74 4.26
CA THR A 19 -5.19 3.69 4.61
C THR A 19 -5.62 2.87 5.83
N ILE A 20 -6.19 3.52 6.85
CA ILE A 20 -6.72 2.85 8.05
C ILE A 20 -7.91 1.98 7.65
N TRP A 21 -8.87 2.53 6.91
CA TRP A 21 -10.05 1.79 6.44
C TRP A 21 -9.65 0.56 5.61
N ASN A 22 -8.65 0.70 4.74
CA ASN A 22 -8.14 -0.39 3.93
C ASN A 22 -7.46 -1.49 4.77
N ALA A 23 -6.76 -1.11 5.85
CA ALA A 23 -6.14 -2.04 6.78
C ALA A 23 -7.19 -2.80 7.60
N GLU A 24 -8.23 -2.11 8.09
CA GLU A 24 -9.27 -2.69 8.94
C GLU A 24 -10.30 -3.52 8.15
N SER A 25 -10.70 -3.06 6.97
CA SER A 25 -11.67 -3.76 6.13
C SER A 25 -11.07 -4.96 5.37
N GLY A 26 -9.80 -5.30 5.60
CA GLY A 26 -9.11 -6.33 4.84
C GLY A 26 -9.16 -6.08 3.33
N GLY A 27 -8.95 -4.82 2.92
CA GLY A 27 -9.09 -4.37 1.54
C GLY A 27 -8.31 -5.23 0.54
N PRO A 28 -8.58 -5.10 -0.78
CA PRO A 28 -8.06 -6.02 -1.78
C PRO A 28 -6.57 -6.25 -1.57
N ARG A 29 -6.17 -7.52 -1.46
CA ARG A 29 -4.79 -7.86 -1.12
C ARG A 29 -3.86 -7.20 -2.11
N LYS A 30 -3.06 -6.30 -1.56
CA LYS A 30 -2.10 -5.50 -2.28
C LYS A 30 -1.11 -6.45 -2.93
N THR A 31 -1.09 -6.49 -4.25
CA THR A 31 -0.30 -7.46 -5.02
C THR A 31 1.19 -7.39 -4.69
N TRP A 32 1.68 -6.20 -4.32
CA TRP A 32 3.04 -5.97 -3.86
C TRP A 32 3.37 -6.58 -2.48
N GLN A 33 2.38 -6.88 -1.65
CA GLN A 33 2.59 -7.60 -0.38
C GLN A 33 2.71 -9.11 -0.58
N LEU A 34 2.34 -9.62 -1.77
CA LEU A 34 2.53 -11.02 -2.12
C LEU A 34 4.00 -11.32 -2.46
N CYS A 35 4.77 -10.29 -2.83
CA CYS A 35 6.17 -10.41 -3.20
C CYS A 35 7.09 -10.42 -1.96
N LYS A 36 8.20 -11.14 -2.07
CA LYS A 36 9.26 -11.25 -1.07
C LYS A 36 10.02 -9.95 -0.91
N GLU A 37 10.21 -9.27 -2.04
CA GLU A 37 10.93 -8.01 -2.12
C GLU A 37 10.14 -6.84 -1.53
N SER A 38 10.84 -5.83 -1.04
CA SER A 38 10.21 -4.61 -0.53
C SER A 38 9.51 -3.85 -1.67
N LEU A 39 8.50 -3.04 -1.33
CA LEU A 39 7.82 -2.17 -2.30
C LEU A 39 8.81 -1.28 -3.06
N VAL A 40 9.81 -0.75 -2.35
CA VAL A 40 10.86 0.09 -2.94
C VAL A 40 11.63 -0.71 -4.00
N THR A 41 12.09 -1.91 -3.65
CA THR A 41 12.79 -2.79 -4.58
C THR A 41 11.93 -3.10 -5.80
N GLN A 42 10.66 -3.47 -5.62
CA GLN A 42 9.73 -3.78 -6.71
C GLN A 42 9.55 -2.62 -7.70
N ILE A 43 9.47 -1.38 -7.21
CA ILE A 43 9.32 -0.19 -8.07
C ILE A 43 10.58 0.04 -8.90
N PHE A 44 11.77 -0.15 -8.32
CA PHE A 44 13.03 0.16 -8.98
C PHE A 44 13.59 -0.97 -9.83
N THR A 45 13.28 -2.23 -9.51
CA THR A 45 13.83 -3.39 -10.22
C THR A 45 12.78 -4.17 -11.00
N GLY A 46 11.48 -4.00 -10.69
CA GLY A 46 10.41 -4.80 -11.28
C GLY A 46 10.33 -6.24 -10.76
N GLU A 47 11.23 -6.63 -9.83
CA GLU A 47 11.30 -8.01 -9.34
C GLU A 47 10.22 -8.29 -8.30
N CYS A 48 9.31 -9.23 -8.60
CA CYS A 48 8.33 -9.75 -7.66
C CYS A 48 8.43 -11.28 -7.59
N THR A 49 9.23 -11.78 -6.64
CA THR A 49 9.19 -13.20 -6.29
C THR A 49 8.09 -13.43 -5.25
N LEU A 50 7.09 -14.26 -5.54
CA LEU A 50 6.00 -14.54 -4.59
C LEU A 50 6.54 -15.21 -3.31
N ARG A 51 6.17 -14.70 -2.12
CA ARG A 51 6.57 -15.28 -0.81
C ARG A 51 5.93 -16.62 -0.54
N PHE A 52 4.69 -16.77 -0.97
CA PHE A 52 3.90 -17.97 -0.83
C PHE A 52 4.02 -18.71 -2.16
N ARG A 53 4.37 -19.99 -2.15
CA ARG A 53 4.70 -20.83 -3.33
C ARG A 53 3.53 -20.92 -4.35
N GLY A 54 3.19 -19.82 -5.03
CA GLY A 54 2.04 -19.74 -5.94
C GLY A 54 0.68 -19.54 -5.25
N GLU A 55 0.61 -19.43 -3.92
CA GLU A 55 -0.66 -19.28 -3.22
C GLU A 55 -0.94 -17.83 -2.84
N THR A 56 -2.08 -17.32 -3.26
CA THR A 56 -2.55 -15.99 -2.90
C THR A 56 -2.99 -15.88 -1.44
N THR A 57 -2.67 -16.83 -0.55
CA THR A 57 -3.09 -16.87 0.88
C THR A 57 -2.00 -17.46 1.77
N PRO A 58 -1.67 -16.86 2.94
CA PRO A 58 -0.81 -17.53 3.92
C PRO A 58 -1.63 -18.68 4.52
N SER A 59 -1.11 -19.90 4.45
CA SER A 59 -1.60 -21.05 5.21
C SER A 59 -1.47 -20.83 6.71
#